data_AF-A0A7V9V781-F1
#
_entry.id   AF-A0A7V9V781-F1
#
_cell.length_a   1.000
_cell.length_b   1.000
_cell.length_c   1.000
_cell.angle_alpha   90.00
_cell.angle_beta   90.00
_cell.angle_gamma   90.00
#
_symmetry.space_group_name_H-M   'P 1'
#
loop_
_entity.id
_entity.type
_entity.pdbx_description
1 polymer ?
#
loop_
_entity_poly.entity_id
_entity_poly.type
_entity_poly.pdbx_seq_one_letter_code
_entity_poly.pdbx_strand_id
1 'polypeptide(L)'
;MLVIHLGMSGQLLRAKSAREALERHTHVVFTFTQGGQLRFVDPRTFGEMFVATGDDVERQVPDLAHLGLDPIDDVISWSRFGERLRSRHTKLKTLLMDQRFLAGIGNIYADEILWGAGLRYDRSSETLSSQEIRRLARSMSETLQAAIKHRGSSLAD
;
A
#
# COMPACT_ATOMS: atom_id res chain seq x y z
N MET A 1 -20.37 -4.37 1.67
CA MET A 1 -19.12 -3.98 1.02
C MET A 1 -18.31 -5.23 0.70
N LEU A 2 -17.76 -5.32 -0.50
CA LEU A 2 -16.80 -6.37 -0.86
C LEU A 2 -15.40 -5.82 -0.58
N VAL A 3 -14.60 -6.54 0.20
CA VAL A 3 -13.19 -6.21 0.46
C VAL A 3 -12.32 -7.23 -0.24
N ILE A 4 -11.24 -6.74 -0.87
CA ILE A 4 -10.29 -7.55 -1.62
C ILE A 4 -8.89 -7.14 -1.18
N HIS A 5 -8.16 -8.07 -0.56
CA HIS A 5 -6.74 -7.91 -0.28
C HIS A 5 -5.96 -8.71 -1.32
N LEU A 6 -5.15 -8.04 -2.15
CA LEU A 6 -4.46 -8.69 -3.27
C LEU A 6 -3.29 -9.59 -2.83
N GLY A 7 -2.80 -9.41 -1.60
CA GLY A 7 -1.59 -10.11 -1.16
C GLY A 7 -0.39 -9.71 -2.01
N MET A 8 0.51 -10.67 -2.27
CA MET A 8 1.75 -10.38 -3.00
C MET A 8 1.60 -10.43 -4.52
N SER A 9 0.77 -11.33 -5.05
CA SER A 9 0.66 -11.60 -6.49
C SER A 9 -0.77 -11.50 -7.04
N GLY A 10 -1.73 -11.14 -6.20
CA GLY A 10 -3.12 -11.00 -6.61
C GLY A 10 -3.31 -9.84 -7.57
N GLN A 11 -4.15 -10.05 -8.57
CA GLN A 11 -4.48 -9.06 -9.59
C GLN A 11 -5.98 -9.09 -9.88
N LEU A 12 -6.52 -7.92 -10.19
CA LEU A 12 -7.87 -7.78 -10.71
C LEU A 12 -7.80 -7.44 -12.20
N LEU A 13 -8.20 -8.41 -13.02
CA LEU A 13 -8.19 -8.27 -14.47
C LEU A 13 -9.61 -8.10 -15.00
N ARG A 14 -9.81 -7.11 -15.87
CA ARG A 14 -11.09 -6.91 -16.54
C ARG A 14 -11.10 -7.62 -17.88
N ALA A 15 -12.03 -8.56 -18.05
CA ALA A 15 -12.35 -9.17 -19.34
C ALA A 15 -13.61 -8.52 -19.92
N LYS A 16 -13.64 -8.23 -21.22
CA LYS A 16 -14.78 -7.58 -21.89
C LYS A 16 -15.93 -8.56 -22.15
N SER A 17 -15.62 -9.84 -22.25
CA SER A 17 -16.58 -10.91 -22.51
C SER A 17 -16.26 -12.18 -21.71
N ALA A 18 -17.30 -12.91 -21.33
CA ALA A 18 -17.16 -14.24 -20.70
C ALA A 18 -16.54 -15.30 -21.64
N ARG A 19 -16.44 -15.01 -22.95
CA ARG A 19 -15.79 -15.90 -23.92
C ARG A 19 -14.27 -15.79 -23.94
N GLU A 20 -13.70 -14.72 -23.36
CA GLU A 20 -12.24 -14.59 -23.26
C GLU A 20 -11.69 -15.70 -22.36
N ALA A 21 -10.57 -16.31 -22.77
CA ALA A 21 -9.94 -17.38 -22.00
C ALA A 21 -9.64 -16.92 -20.57
N LEU A 22 -9.81 -17.82 -19.60
CA LEU A 22 -9.42 -17.55 -18.23
C LEU A 22 -7.89 -17.60 -18.13
N GLU A 23 -7.33 -16.61 -17.45
CA GLU A 23 -5.92 -16.65 -17.08
C GLU A 23 -5.70 -17.80 -16.09
N ARG A 24 -4.52 -18.43 -16.16
CA ARG A 24 -4.13 -19.43 -15.16
C ARG A 24 -4.19 -18.80 -13.77
N HIS A 25 -4.58 -19.60 -12.78
CA HIS A 25 -4.74 -19.14 -11.39
C HIS A 25 -5.86 -18.09 -11.19
N THR A 26 -6.86 -18.04 -12.08
CA THR A 26 -8.11 -17.33 -11.81
C THR A 26 -8.89 -18.09 -10.74
N HIS A 27 -9.10 -17.46 -9.57
CA HIS A 27 -9.80 -18.09 -8.44
C HIS A 27 -11.23 -17.58 -8.26
N VAL A 28 -11.49 -16.30 -8.60
CA VAL A 28 -12.83 -15.69 -8.49
C VAL A 28 -13.17 -14.93 -9.77
N VAL A 29 -14.40 -15.08 -10.24
CA VAL A 29 -14.93 -14.36 -11.41
C VAL A 29 -16.23 -13.65 -11.04
N PHE A 30 -16.20 -12.32 -11.06
CA PHE A 30 -17.40 -11.50 -10.99
C PHE A 30 -17.94 -11.28 -12.39
N THR A 31 -19.15 -11.78 -12.67
CA THR A 31 -19.82 -11.53 -13.95
C THR A 31 -20.83 -10.42 -13.77
N PHE A 32 -20.70 -9.36 -14.57
CA PHE A 32 -21.64 -8.26 -14.57
C PHE A 32 -22.72 -8.49 -15.63
N THR A 33 -23.94 -7.99 -15.38
CA THR A 33 -25.03 -8.02 -16.36
C THR A 33 -24.67 -7.25 -17.64
N GLN A 34 -23.83 -6.22 -17.51
CA GLN A 34 -23.24 -5.46 -18.62
C GLN A 34 -21.77 -5.16 -18.32
N GLY A 35 -20.93 -5.12 -19.36
CA GLY A 35 -19.53 -4.67 -19.23
C GLY A 35 -18.48 -5.75 -18.93
N GLY A 36 -18.87 -7.04 -18.98
CA GLY A 36 -17.97 -8.18 -18.99
C GLY A 36 -17.75 -8.82 -17.62
N GLN A 37 -16.52 -9.18 -17.31
CA GLN A 37 -16.13 -9.83 -16.06
C GLN A 37 -14.97 -9.10 -15.38
N LEU A 38 -14.93 -9.16 -14.05
CA LEU A 38 -13.74 -8.86 -13.25
C LEU A 38 -13.23 -10.18 -12.67
N ARG A 39 -11.96 -10.48 -12.89
CA ARG A 39 -11.34 -11.76 -12.55
C ARG A 39 -10.24 -11.52 -11.52
N PHE A 40 -10.29 -12.25 -10.41
CA PHE A 40 -9.22 -12.27 -9.43
C PHE A 40 -8.25 -13.41 -9.75
N VAL A 41 -7.04 -13.05 -10.13
CA VAL A 41 -5.95 -13.97 -10.47
C VAL A 41 -4.91 -13.89 -9.36
N ASP A 42 -4.57 -15.02 -8.74
CA ASP A 42 -3.57 -15.03 -7.68
C ASP A 42 -2.72 -16.32 -7.71
N PRO A 43 -1.56 -16.30 -8.37
CA PRO A 43 -0.68 -17.46 -8.46
C PRO A 43 -0.23 -18.03 -7.11
N ARG A 44 -0.02 -17.19 -6.09
CA ARG A 44 0.48 -17.62 -4.77
C ARG A 44 -0.61 -17.85 -3.73
N THR A 45 -1.88 -17.60 -4.06
CA THR A 45 -3.04 -17.85 -3.18
C THR A 45 -2.93 -17.19 -1.80
N PHE A 46 -2.34 -15.99 -1.74
CA PHE A 46 -2.23 -15.19 -0.52
C PHE A 46 -3.23 -14.03 -0.45
N GLY A 47 -3.98 -13.79 -1.53
CA GLY A 47 -5.03 -12.80 -1.50
C GLY A 47 -6.29 -13.31 -0.80
N GLU A 48 -7.03 -12.38 -0.23
CA GLU A 48 -8.21 -12.63 0.58
C GLU A 48 -9.38 -11.83 0.05
N MET A 49 -10.58 -12.38 0.21
CA MET A 49 -11.81 -11.75 -0.24
C MET A 49 -12.96 -12.12 0.69
N PHE A 50 -13.67 -11.12 1.18
CA PHE A 50 -14.80 -11.33 2.08
C PHE A 50 -15.81 -10.19 1.94
N VAL A 51 -17.02 -10.46 2.41
CA VAL A 51 -18.14 -9.51 2.39
C VAL A 51 -18.39 -9.05 3.81
N ALA A 52 -18.29 -7.74 4.03
CA ALA A 52 -18.56 -7.10 5.31
C ALA A 52 -19.67 -6.06 5.14
N THR A 53 -20.48 -5.85 6.17
CA THR A 53 -21.33 -4.65 6.28
C THR A 53 -20.43 -3.44 6.54
N GLY A 54 -20.90 -2.23 6.21
CA GLY A 54 -20.09 -1.02 6.44
C GLY A 54 -19.69 -0.88 7.91
N ASP A 55 -20.62 -1.17 8.82
CA ASP A 55 -20.42 -1.03 10.26
C ASP A 55 -19.51 -2.12 10.86
N ASP A 56 -19.38 -3.30 10.22
CA ASP A 56 -18.56 -4.40 10.73
C ASP A 56 -17.19 -4.53 10.03
N VAL A 57 -16.86 -3.69 9.05
CA VAL A 57 -15.66 -3.93 8.24
C VAL A 57 -14.37 -3.85 9.06
N GLU A 58 -14.29 -2.91 10.01
CA GLU A 58 -13.17 -2.78 10.92
C GLU A 58 -13.08 -3.97 11.90
N ARG A 59 -14.23 -4.55 12.29
CA ARG A 59 -14.27 -5.72 13.16
C ARG A 59 -13.86 -7.00 12.43
N GLN A 60 -14.28 -7.13 11.17
CA GLN A 60 -13.99 -8.29 10.34
C GLN A 60 -12.60 -8.23 9.71
N VAL A 61 -12.02 -7.02 9.59
CA VAL A 61 -10.67 -6.76 9.11
C VAL A 61 -9.93 -5.89 10.11
N PRO A 62 -9.43 -6.48 11.20
CA PRO A 62 -8.75 -5.72 12.25
C PRO A 62 -7.60 -4.85 11.71
N ASP A 63 -6.96 -5.29 10.62
CA ASP A 63 -5.87 -4.56 9.97
C ASP A 63 -6.32 -3.22 9.36
N LEU A 64 -7.57 -3.11 8.88
CA LEU A 64 -8.13 -1.85 8.39
C LEU A 64 -8.42 -0.86 9.54
N ALA A 65 -8.85 -1.36 10.70
CA ALA A 65 -9.15 -0.55 11.89
C ALA A 65 -7.92 0.16 12.49
N HIS A 66 -6.73 -0.32 12.14
CA HIS A 66 -5.46 0.12 12.73
C HIS A 66 -4.51 0.74 11.71
N LEU A 67 -5.00 1.11 10.53
CA LEU A 67 -4.18 1.79 9.54
C LEU A 67 -3.64 3.11 10.09
N GLY A 68 -2.38 3.35 9.78
CA GLY A 68 -1.67 4.57 10.11
C GLY A 68 -2.07 5.74 9.20
N LEU A 69 -1.16 6.71 9.10
CA LEU A 69 -1.35 7.85 8.22
C LEU A 69 -1.43 7.38 6.76
N ASP A 70 -2.41 7.88 6.00
CA ASP A 70 -2.39 7.80 4.54
C ASP A 70 -1.50 8.92 3.99
N PRO A 71 -0.35 8.60 3.37
CA PRO A 71 0.60 9.62 2.90
C PRO A 71 0.11 10.44 1.70
N ILE A 72 -1.02 10.07 1.07
CA ILE A 72 -1.64 10.77 -0.06
C ILE A 72 -2.81 11.62 0.41
N ASP A 73 -3.70 11.05 1.24
CA ASP A 73 -4.95 11.73 1.64
C ASP A 73 -4.80 12.55 2.93
N ASP A 74 -3.95 12.13 3.88
CA ASP A 74 -3.82 12.84 5.15
C ASP A 74 -2.86 14.03 5.07
N VAL A 75 -3.39 15.23 5.32
CA VAL A 75 -2.58 16.45 5.39
C VAL A 75 -1.86 16.53 6.74
N ILE A 76 -0.59 16.10 6.76
CA ILE A 76 0.31 16.25 7.91
C ILE A 76 1.47 17.22 7.61
N SER A 77 1.79 18.10 8.55
CA SER A 77 3.00 18.91 8.43
C SER A 77 4.25 18.05 8.64
N TRP A 78 5.35 18.39 7.94
CA TRP A 78 6.64 17.71 8.15
C TRP A 78 7.10 17.76 9.62
N SER A 79 6.71 18.80 10.38
CA SER A 79 7.04 18.92 11.79
C SER A 79 6.34 17.85 12.63
N ARG A 80 5.02 17.69 12.48
CA ARG A 80 4.23 16.66 13.17
C ARG A 80 4.63 15.25 12.72
N PHE A 81 4.91 15.06 11.43
CA PHE A 81 5.45 13.80 10.94
C PHE A 81 6.79 13.48 11.60
N GLY A 82 7.66 14.48 11.74
CA GLY A 82 8.92 14.38 12.47
C GLY A 82 8.78 14.00 13.94
N GLU A 83 7.83 14.61 14.65
CA GLU A 83 7.52 14.25 16.05
C GLU A 83 7.07 12.79 16.16
N ARG A 84 6.15 12.36 15.28
CA ARG A 84 5.70 10.97 15.23
C ARG A 84 6.85 10.01 14.94
N LEU A 85 7.71 10.31 13.97
CA LEU A 85 8.90 9.49 13.67
C LEU A 85 9.79 9.33 14.90
N ARG A 86 10.16 10.44 15.55
CA ARG A 86 11.12 10.41 16.67
C ARG A 86 10.60 9.65 17.89
N SER A 87 9.28 9.58 18.07
CA SER A 87 8.67 8.86 19.19
C SER A 87 8.73 7.33 19.09
N ARG A 88 9.12 6.78 17.93
CA ARG A 88 9.00 5.33 17.65
C ARG A 88 10.25 4.52 17.98
N HIS A 89 11.42 5.16 18.04
CA HIS A 89 12.68 4.52 18.43
C HIS A 89 13.01 3.21 17.70
N THR A 90 12.85 3.20 16.38
CA THR A 90 13.09 2.01 15.54
C THR A 90 13.78 2.38 14.22
N LYS A 91 14.18 1.36 13.45
CA LYS A 91 14.83 1.53 12.15
C LYS A 91 13.87 2.14 11.13
N LEU A 92 14.36 3.09 10.32
CA LEU A 92 13.54 3.82 9.36
C LEU A 92 12.77 2.92 8.40
N LYS A 93 13.44 1.95 7.75
CA LYS A 93 12.74 1.09 6.77
C LYS A 93 11.64 0.26 7.43
N THR A 94 11.92 -0.28 8.61
CA THR A 94 10.92 -1.02 9.41
C THR A 94 9.72 -0.12 9.74
N LEU A 95 9.97 1.13 10.15
CA LEU A 95 8.90 2.07 10.50
C LEU A 95 8.07 2.50 9.29
N LEU A 96 8.70 2.74 8.14
CA LEU A 96 8.00 3.14 6.93
C LEU A 96 7.09 2.02 6.40
N MET A 97 7.46 0.76 6.61
CA MET A 97 6.67 -0.40 6.18
C MET A 97 5.58 -0.81 7.20
N ASP A 98 5.59 -0.23 8.41
CA ASP A 98 4.58 -0.50 9.42
C ASP A 98 3.24 0.13 9.00
N GLN A 99 2.27 -0.72 8.65
CA GLN A 99 0.94 -0.28 8.19
C GLN A 99 0.17 0.50 9.26
N ARG A 100 0.53 0.38 10.55
CA ARG A 100 -0.03 1.19 11.65
C ARG A 100 0.61 2.56 11.79
N PHE A 101 1.76 2.77 11.14
CA PHE A 101 2.44 4.05 11.06
C PHE A 101 2.11 4.78 9.76
N LEU A 102 2.32 4.10 8.62
CA LEU A 102 2.05 4.57 7.27
C LEU A 102 1.34 3.48 6.48
N ALA A 103 0.10 3.77 6.05
CA ALA A 103 -0.67 2.86 5.22
C ALA A 103 -0.13 2.85 3.78
N GLY A 104 -0.11 1.67 3.16
CA GLY A 104 0.17 1.51 1.72
C GLY A 104 1.65 1.57 1.33
N ILE A 105 2.58 1.82 2.25
CA ILE A 105 4.01 1.80 1.96
C ILE A 105 4.55 0.38 2.07
N GLY A 106 4.85 -0.21 0.91
CA GLY A 106 5.52 -1.51 0.79
C GLY A 106 7.04 -1.41 0.67
N ASN A 107 7.70 -2.58 0.53
CA ASN A 107 9.16 -2.68 0.47
C ASN A 107 9.82 -1.81 -0.61
N ILE A 108 9.25 -1.79 -1.82
CA ILE A 108 9.78 -1.01 -2.97
C ILE A 108 9.74 0.49 -2.65
N TYR A 109 8.58 1.00 -2.26
CA TYR A 109 8.43 2.42 -1.98
C TYR A 109 9.24 2.85 -0.75
N ALA A 110 9.34 2.01 0.28
CA ALA A 110 10.21 2.32 1.42
C ALA A 110 11.67 2.54 0.98
N ASP A 111 12.19 1.70 0.08
CA ASP A 111 13.54 1.84 -0.45
C ASP A 111 13.72 3.10 -1.31
N GLU A 112 12.80 3.35 -2.24
CA GLU A 112 12.81 4.56 -3.09
C GLU A 112 12.74 5.86 -2.28
N ILE A 113 11.88 5.89 -1.26
CA ILE A 113 11.71 7.03 -0.36
C ILE A 113 12.99 7.30 0.43
N LEU A 114 13.61 6.25 0.97
CA LEU A 114 14.84 6.39 1.74
C LEU A 114 16.03 6.79 0.85
N TRP A 115 16.09 6.24 -0.36
CA TRP A 115 17.08 6.60 -1.36
C TRP A 115 16.96 8.06 -1.77
N GLY A 116 15.76 8.51 -2.14
CA GLY A 116 15.51 9.91 -2.51
C GLY A 116 15.73 10.90 -1.36
N ALA A 117 15.53 10.47 -0.11
CA ALA A 117 15.85 11.27 1.07
C ALA A 117 17.35 11.28 1.45
N GLY A 118 18.15 10.37 0.88
CA GLY A 118 19.54 10.14 1.23
C GLY A 118 19.72 9.57 2.65
N LEU A 119 18.83 8.67 3.07
CA LEU A 119 18.81 8.11 4.42
C LEU A 119 19.06 6.60 4.38
N ARG A 120 19.88 6.12 5.33
CA ARG A 120 20.10 4.67 5.47
C ARG A 120 18.86 3.98 6.05
N TYR A 121 18.56 2.80 5.52
CA TYR A 121 17.42 1.98 5.93
C TYR A 121 17.44 1.56 7.41
N ASP A 122 18.64 1.38 7.96
CA ASP A 122 18.89 0.94 9.34
C ASP A 122 19.07 2.08 10.34
N ARG A 123 18.96 3.34 9.88
CA ARG A 123 19.07 4.50 10.77
C ARG A 123 17.91 4.54 11.76
N SER A 124 18.20 4.92 12.99
CA SER A 124 17.19 5.04 14.04
C SER A 124 16.36 6.32 13.87
N SER A 125 15.04 6.19 13.95
CA SER A 125 14.03 7.22 13.66
C SER A 125 14.15 8.52 14.48
N GLU A 126 14.66 8.42 15.70
CA GLU A 126 14.85 9.50 16.66
C GLU A 126 16.09 10.36 16.37
N THR A 127 17.02 9.85 15.58
CA THR A 127 18.30 10.52 15.27
C THR A 127 18.19 11.51 14.11
N LEU A 128 16.99 11.68 13.53
CA LEU A 128 16.80 12.53 12.36
C LEU A 128 16.73 14.01 12.76
N SER A 129 17.56 14.80 12.10
CA SER A 129 17.47 16.26 12.12
C SER A 129 16.20 16.75 11.43
N SER A 130 15.79 17.98 11.72
CA SER A 130 14.63 18.60 11.08
C SER A 130 14.79 18.72 9.55
N GLN A 131 16.03 18.88 9.06
CA GLN A 131 16.30 18.94 7.62
C GLN A 131 16.11 17.56 6.97
N GLU A 132 16.53 16.49 7.63
CA GLU A 132 16.35 15.12 7.17
C GLU A 132 14.89 14.71 7.12
N ILE A 133 14.10 15.10 8.13
CA ILE A 133 12.65 14.87 8.14
C ILE A 133 11.97 15.58 6.97
N ARG A 134 12.35 16.83 6.67
CA ARG A 134 11.81 17.54 5.49
C ARG A 134 12.14 16.84 4.18
N ARG A 135 13.39 16.36 4.02
CA ARG A 135 13.78 15.59 2.83
C ARG A 135 13.02 14.28 2.73
N LEU A 136 12.85 13.56 3.84
CA LEU A 136 12.09 12.31 3.89
C LEU A 136 10.62 12.52 3.51
N ALA A 137 9.95 13.50 4.12
CA ALA A 137 8.56 13.82 3.81
C ALA A 137 8.38 14.22 2.33
N ARG A 138 9.29 15.03 1.80
CA ARG A 138 9.30 15.41 0.39
C ARG A 138 9.49 14.20 -0.53
N SER A 139 10.49 13.37 -0.26
CA SER A 139 10.77 12.17 -1.05
C SER A 139 9.58 11.21 -1.05
N MET A 140 8.91 11.05 0.09
CA MET A 140 7.66 10.29 0.20
C MET A 140 6.58 10.80 -0.74
N SER A 141 6.27 12.10 -0.69
CA SER A 141 5.26 12.68 -1.59
C SER A 141 5.66 12.55 -3.07
N GLU A 142 6.92 12.80 -3.42
CA GLU A 142 7.40 12.72 -4.82
C GLU A 142 7.33 11.28 -5.36
N THR A 143 7.79 10.29 -4.59
CA THR A 143 7.76 8.87 -4.98
C THR A 143 6.32 8.39 -5.18
N LEU A 144 5.40 8.72 -4.26
CA LEU A 144 4.00 8.30 -4.36
C LEU A 144 3.26 8.97 -5.50
N GLN A 145 3.46 10.27 -5.71
CA GLN A 145 2.87 10.97 -6.86
C GLN A 145 3.38 10.40 -8.19
N ALA A 146 4.67 10.07 -8.27
CA ALA A 146 5.24 9.40 -9.44
C ALA A 146 4.61 8.01 -9.65
N ALA A 147 4.50 7.21 -8.58
CA ALA A 147 3.88 5.88 -8.64
C ALA A 147 2.44 5.95 -9.15
N ILE A 148 1.62 6.85 -8.60
CA ILE A 148 0.22 7.04 -9.04
C ILE A 148 0.17 7.47 -10.51
N LYS A 149 0.99 8.44 -10.91
CA LYS A 149 1.07 8.92 -12.30
C LYS A 149 1.42 7.79 -13.28
N HIS A 150 2.28 6.86 -12.86
CA HIS A 150 2.70 5.72 -13.67
C HIS A 150 1.85 4.45 -13.45
N ARG A 151 0.75 4.54 -12.69
CA ARG A 151 -0.18 3.44 -12.37
C ARG A 151 0.47 2.29 -11.59
N GLY A 152 1.37 2.62 -10.68
CA GLY A 152 2.09 1.70 -9.81
C GLY A 152 3.43 1.24 -10.36
N SER A 153 3.96 0.18 -9.77
CA SER A 153 5.20 -0.47 -10.18
C SER A 153 4.91 -1.93 -10.50
N SER A 154 5.30 -2.38 -11.70
CA SER A 154 5.15 -3.78 -12.10
C SER A 154 6.42 -4.54 -11.80
N LEU A 155 6.33 -5.58 -10.97
CA LEU A 155 7.38 -6.60 -10.86
C LEU A 155 7.07 -7.71 -11.86
N ALA A 156 8.08 -8.15 -12.61
CA ALA A 156 7.99 -9.35 -13.42
C ALA A 156 8.23 -10.55 -12.50
N ASP A 157 7.15 -11.05 -11.90
CA ASP A 157 7.14 -12.34 -11.19
C ASP A 157 6.73 -13.48 -12.14
#